data_AF-A0A6A3GBW7-F1
#
_entry.id   AF-A0A6A3GBW7-F1
#
_cell.length_a   1.000
_cell.length_b   1.000
_cell.length_c   1.000
_cell.angle_alpha   90.00
_cell.angle_beta   90.00
_cell.angle_gamma   90.00
#
_symmetry.space_group_name_H-M   'P 1'
#
loop_
_entity.id
_entity.type
_entity.pdbx_description
1 polymer ?
#
loop_
_entity_poly.entity_id
_entity_poly.type
_entity_poly.pdbx_seq_one_letter_code
_entity_poly.pdbx_strand_id
1 'polypeptide(L)'
;MPYCLDNGTTYNIIPRSIVQELQILDPTVEPLKLDTPVEGVAVGGALITCTVFVDLDIGLQTVAGRVNLRGLTCIITETSEEEFLLGKRTLKALGIDVDELLAGLVTRGVADIDPFDDERDYKPIAGPDADAIKARLREMVAEAVNNGFPTERSEELYAIASKRDIWRLQISDDPPARLPPFTIRLKDGAEP
;
A
#
# COMPACT_ATOMS: atom_id res chain seq x y z
N MET A 1 -24.62 6.30 -1.81
CA MET A 1 -24.47 7.20 -2.96
C MET A 1 -23.55 6.56 -4.00
N PRO A 2 -23.79 6.75 -5.29
CA PRO A 2 -22.84 6.42 -6.35
C PRO A 2 -21.52 7.16 -6.15
N TYR A 3 -20.41 6.56 -6.57
CA TYR A 3 -19.11 7.22 -6.55
C TYR A 3 -18.25 6.79 -7.75
N CYS A 4 -17.39 7.70 -8.19
CA CYS A 4 -16.39 7.47 -9.23
C CYS A 4 -14.99 7.81 -8.71
N LEU A 5 -14.02 6.99 -9.12
CA LEU A 5 -12.60 7.28 -8.92
C LEU A 5 -12.15 8.16 -10.10
N ASP A 6 -11.93 9.45 -9.85
CA ASP A 6 -11.69 10.42 -10.91
C ASP A 6 -10.29 11.05 -10.82
N ASN A 7 -9.42 10.66 -11.75
CA ASN A 7 -8.09 11.25 -11.89
C ASN A 7 -8.10 12.61 -12.64
N GLY A 8 -9.25 13.01 -13.20
CA GLY A 8 -9.44 14.29 -13.88
C GLY A 8 -9.65 15.48 -12.93
N THR A 9 -10.17 15.24 -11.73
CA THR A 9 -10.28 16.26 -10.68
C THR A 9 -9.14 16.17 -9.66
N THR A 10 -8.62 17.31 -9.22
CA THR A 10 -7.58 17.36 -8.19
C THR A 10 -8.13 17.05 -6.80
N TYR A 11 -9.36 17.50 -6.52
CA TYR A 11 -9.99 17.46 -5.21
C TYR A 11 -11.18 16.49 -5.22
N ASN A 12 -11.58 16.00 -4.04
CA ASN A 12 -12.83 15.26 -3.95
C ASN A 12 -13.99 16.23 -4.17
N ILE A 13 -14.92 15.87 -5.04
CA ILE A 13 -16.07 16.70 -5.39
C ILE A 13 -17.34 15.99 -4.94
N ILE A 14 -18.22 16.72 -4.26
CA ILE A 14 -19.51 16.21 -3.82
C ILE A 14 -20.64 17.18 -4.25
N PRO A 15 -21.68 16.69 -4.94
CA PRO A 15 -22.86 17.49 -5.26
C PRO A 15 -23.57 18.04 -4.02
N ARG A 16 -24.08 19.29 -4.12
CA ARG A 16 -24.87 19.93 -3.07
C ARG A 16 -26.08 19.09 -2.64
N SER A 17 -26.74 18.44 -3.59
CA SER A 17 -27.90 17.55 -3.34
C SER A 17 -27.55 16.43 -2.36
N ILE A 18 -26.42 15.75 -2.58
CA ILE A 18 -25.94 14.67 -1.69
C ILE A 18 -25.65 15.21 -0.30
N VAL A 19 -25.00 16.38 -0.19
CA VAL A 19 -24.72 16.99 1.12
C VAL A 19 -26.01 17.30 1.88
N GLN A 20 -27.03 17.81 1.20
CA GLN A 20 -28.34 18.07 1.83
C GLN A 20 -29.00 16.79 2.34
N GLU A 21 -28.93 15.68 1.59
CA GLU A 21 -29.40 14.38 2.05
C GLU A 21 -28.62 13.90 3.28
N LEU A 22 -27.29 14.06 3.29
CA LEU A 22 -26.45 13.74 4.43
C LEU A 22 -26.80 14.56 5.67
N GLN A 23 -27.11 15.85 5.52
CA GLN A 23 -27.53 16.72 6.62
C GLN A 23 -28.86 16.30 7.25
N ILE A 24 -29.77 15.71 6.47
CA ILE A 24 -31.03 15.17 6.98
C ILE A 24 -30.77 13.93 7.84
N LEU A 25 -29.81 13.10 7.44
CA LEU A 25 -29.46 11.85 8.14
C LEU A 25 -28.55 12.09 9.35
N ASP A 26 -27.64 13.06 9.23
CA ASP A 26 -26.65 13.43 10.22
C ASP A 26 -26.53 14.96 10.31
N PRO A 27 -27.16 15.59 11.32
CA PRO A 27 -27.11 17.03 11.53
C PRO A 27 -25.70 17.58 11.85
N THR A 28 -24.70 16.72 12.11
CA THR A 28 -23.32 17.16 12.39
C THR A 28 -22.55 17.51 11.11
N VAL A 29 -23.08 17.13 9.94
CA VAL A 29 -22.50 17.48 8.64
C VAL A 29 -22.71 18.97 8.36
N GLU A 30 -21.68 19.77 8.60
CA GLU A 30 -21.73 21.21 8.39
C GLU A 30 -20.83 21.65 7.22
N PRO A 31 -21.42 22.18 6.13
CA PRO A 31 -20.67 22.83 5.07
C PRO A 31 -19.96 24.08 5.57
N LEU A 32 -18.66 24.16 5.33
CA LEU A 32 -17.82 25.30 5.67
C LEU A 32 -17.43 26.07 4.42
N LYS A 33 -17.10 27.36 4.60
CA LYS A 33 -16.63 28.22 3.52
C LYS A 33 -15.15 27.97 3.26
N LEU A 34 -14.77 27.86 1.99
CA LEU A 34 -13.37 27.82 1.58
C LEU A 34 -12.72 29.20 1.76
N ASP A 35 -11.50 29.23 2.28
CA ASP A 35 -10.70 30.46 2.38
C ASP A 35 -10.43 31.08 1.00
N THR A 36 -10.18 30.21 0.01
CA THR A 36 -9.98 30.58 -1.39
C THR A 36 -10.94 29.76 -2.25
N PRO A 37 -11.80 30.39 -3.07
CA PRO A 37 -12.65 29.68 -4.02
C PRO A 37 -11.83 28.77 -4.93
N VAL A 38 -12.36 27.58 -5.21
CA VAL A 38 -11.74 26.64 -6.14
C VAL A 38 -12.48 26.74 -7.47
N GLU A 39 -11.73 27.04 -8.52
CA GLU A 39 -12.22 27.05 -9.88
C GLU A 39 -11.96 25.70 -10.54
N GLY A 40 -12.98 25.16 -11.20
CA GLY A 40 -12.94 23.94 -11.98
C GLY A 40 -13.46 24.19 -13.39
N VAL A 41 -13.07 23.32 -14.31
CA VAL A 41 -13.60 23.31 -15.67
C VAL A 41 -14.37 22.01 -15.84
N ALA A 42 -15.68 22.11 -16.05
CA ALA A 42 -16.54 20.96 -16.32
C ALA A 42 -16.25 20.36 -17.70
N VAL A 43 -16.75 19.15 -17.92
CA VAL A 43 -16.81 18.56 -19.27
C VAL A 43 -17.65 19.48 -20.16
N GLY A 44 -17.04 19.98 -21.25
CA GLY A 44 -17.66 20.97 -22.14
C GLY A 44 -17.19 22.41 -21.94
N GLY A 45 -16.24 22.66 -21.02
CA GLY A 45 -15.57 23.96 -20.88
C GLY A 45 -16.30 24.97 -19.98
N ALA A 46 -17.40 24.57 -19.33
CA ALA A 46 -18.08 25.42 -18.37
C ALA A 46 -17.21 25.65 -17.13
N LEU A 47 -17.06 26.91 -16.73
CA LEU A 47 -16.35 27.27 -15.50
C LEU A 47 -17.27 27.03 -14.30
N ILE A 48 -16.80 26.24 -13.36
CA ILE A 48 -17.45 25.98 -12.08
C ILE A 48 -16.63 26.69 -11.01
N THR A 49 -17.30 27.47 -10.16
CA THR A 49 -16.66 28.09 -8.99
C THR A 49 -17.27 27.50 -7.74
N CYS A 50 -16.47 26.76 -6.99
CA CYS A 50 -16.85 26.18 -5.71
C CYS A 50 -16.31 27.06 -4.56
N THR A 51 -17.17 27.37 -3.60
CA THR A 51 -16.84 28.29 -2.48
C THR A 51 -16.99 27.63 -1.11
N VAL A 52 -17.42 26.38 -1.09
CA VAL A 52 -17.76 25.63 0.13
C VAL A 52 -17.20 24.22 0.05
N PHE A 53 -16.94 23.65 1.22
CA PHE A 53 -16.48 22.28 1.39
C PHE A 53 -17.15 21.65 2.60
N VAL A 54 -16.98 20.35 2.75
CA VAL A 54 -17.41 19.59 3.92
C VAL A 54 -16.38 18.50 4.20
N ASP A 55 -16.09 18.26 5.47
CA ASP A 55 -15.24 17.14 5.89
C ASP A 55 -16.11 15.94 6.27
N LEU A 56 -15.78 14.78 5.71
CA LEU A 56 -16.59 13.57 5.83
C LEU A 56 -15.74 12.34 6.16
N ASP A 57 -16.32 11.44 6.95
CA ASP A 57 -15.83 10.07 7.09
C ASP A 57 -16.61 9.16 6.13
N ILE A 58 -15.94 8.64 5.11
CA ILE A 58 -16.57 7.92 3.99
C ILE A 58 -16.15 6.44 4.00
N GLY A 59 -17.14 5.55 3.88
CA GLY A 59 -16.91 4.14 3.58
C GLY A 59 -17.15 3.83 2.11
N LEU A 60 -16.10 3.54 1.35
CA LEU A 60 -16.20 3.10 -0.05
C LEU A 60 -16.41 1.59 -0.09
N GLN A 61 -17.50 1.16 -0.69
CA GLN A 61 -17.75 -0.26 -0.93
C GLN A 61 -17.06 -0.67 -2.23
N THR A 62 -16.17 -1.66 -2.14
CA THR A 62 -15.49 -2.28 -3.29
C THR A 62 -15.85 -3.76 -3.38
N VAL A 63 -15.46 -4.41 -4.46
CA VAL A 63 -15.61 -5.87 -4.64
C VAL A 63 -14.82 -6.67 -3.60
N ALA A 64 -13.70 -6.14 -3.12
CA ALA A 64 -12.83 -6.78 -2.13
C ALA A 64 -13.25 -6.49 -0.67
N GLY A 65 -14.19 -5.56 -0.46
CA GLY A 65 -14.63 -5.13 0.86
C GLY A 65 -14.74 -3.62 0.99
N ARG A 66 -14.96 -3.16 2.23
CA ARG A 66 -15.15 -1.75 2.54
C ARG A 66 -13.83 -1.07 2.89
N VAL A 67 -13.54 0.06 2.24
CA VAL A 67 -12.42 0.95 2.55
C VAL A 67 -12.97 2.15 3.31
N ASN A 68 -12.42 2.45 4.49
CA ASN A 68 -12.87 3.60 5.28
C ASN A 68 -11.83 4.72 5.20
N LEU A 69 -12.29 5.90 4.79
CA LEU A 69 -11.54 7.14 4.70
C LEU A 69 -12.07 8.09 5.77
N ARG A 70 -11.17 8.72 6.53
CA ARG A 70 -11.56 9.66 7.59
C ARG A 70 -11.02 11.05 7.33
N GLY A 71 -11.76 12.07 7.77
CA GLY A 71 -11.39 13.47 7.61
C GLY A 71 -11.19 13.86 6.15
N LEU A 72 -12.05 13.33 5.27
CA LEU A 72 -11.95 13.60 3.84
C LEU A 72 -12.59 14.94 3.51
N THR A 73 -11.77 15.89 3.08
CA THR A 73 -12.26 17.18 2.57
C THR A 73 -12.87 17.01 1.18
N CYS A 74 -14.15 17.36 1.07
CA CYS A 74 -14.93 17.29 -0.15
C CYS A 74 -15.42 18.69 -0.53
N ILE A 75 -15.04 19.16 -1.72
CA ILE A 75 -15.50 20.43 -2.26
C ILE A 75 -16.93 20.26 -2.77
N ILE A 76 -17.83 21.15 -2.35
CA ILE A 76 -19.23 21.08 -2.75
C ILE A 76 -19.40 21.77 -4.10
N THR A 77 -20.01 21.09 -5.05
CA THR A 77 -20.38 21.61 -6.37
C THR A 77 -21.88 21.88 -6.46
N GLU A 78 -22.26 22.93 -7.19
CA GLU A 78 -23.65 23.28 -7.51
C GLU A 78 -24.13 22.64 -8.83
N THR A 79 -23.37 21.67 -9.35
CA THR A 79 -23.75 20.94 -10.56
C THR A 79 -24.94 20.02 -10.30
N SER A 80 -25.67 19.69 -11.37
CA SER A 80 -26.77 18.71 -11.33
C SER A 80 -26.28 17.26 -11.40
N GLU A 81 -25.00 17.01 -11.17
CA GLU A 81 -24.44 15.66 -11.15
C GLU A 81 -24.84 14.97 -9.84
N GLU A 82 -24.98 13.64 -9.88
CA GLU A 82 -25.49 12.84 -8.77
C GLU A 82 -24.44 11.87 -8.21
N GLU A 83 -23.17 12.08 -8.55
CA GLU A 83 -22.07 11.19 -8.20
C GLU A 83 -21.01 11.91 -7.35
N PHE A 84 -20.51 11.21 -6.34
CA PHE A 84 -19.34 11.64 -5.58
C PHE A 84 -18.05 11.29 -6.33
N LEU A 85 -17.18 12.27 -6.54
CA LEU A 85 -15.91 12.07 -7.23
C LEU A 85 -14.76 12.02 -6.22
N LEU A 86 -14.04 10.90 -6.19
CA LEU A 86 -12.83 10.76 -5.42
C LEU A 86 -11.65 11.25 -6.26
N GLY A 87 -11.08 12.40 -5.88
CA GLY A 87 -10.11 13.10 -6.71
C GLY A 87 -8.69 12.55 -6.64
N LYS A 88 -7.88 12.98 -7.60
CA LYS A 88 -6.47 12.57 -7.78
C LYS A 88 -5.63 12.63 -6.51
N ARG A 89 -5.76 13.66 -5.67
CA ARG A 89 -4.98 13.75 -4.42
C ARG A 89 -5.28 12.60 -3.47
N THR A 90 -6.55 12.25 -3.32
CA THR A 90 -6.96 11.13 -2.45
C THR A 90 -6.59 9.80 -3.07
N LEU A 91 -6.77 9.64 -4.39
CA LEU A 91 -6.35 8.44 -5.10
C LEU A 91 -4.86 8.17 -4.92
N LYS A 92 -4.00 9.19 -5.11
CA LYS A 92 -2.56 9.07 -4.84
C LYS A 92 -2.26 8.72 -3.38
N ALA A 93 -2.96 9.33 -2.43
CA ALA A 93 -2.79 9.00 -1.00
C ALA A 93 -3.18 7.55 -0.66
N LEU A 94 -4.05 6.93 -1.47
CA LEU A 94 -4.40 5.51 -1.40
C LEU A 94 -3.44 4.60 -2.18
N GLY A 95 -2.38 5.14 -2.76
CA GLY A 95 -1.44 4.40 -3.60
C GLY A 95 -1.93 4.15 -5.03
N ILE A 96 -2.99 4.85 -5.46
CA ILE A 96 -3.56 4.75 -6.80
C ILE A 96 -3.09 5.96 -7.60
N ASP A 97 -1.89 5.88 -8.16
CA ASP A 97 -1.37 6.89 -9.09
C ASP A 97 -1.44 6.35 -10.53
N VAL A 98 -2.47 6.76 -11.27
CA VAL A 98 -2.69 6.29 -12.65
C VAL A 98 -1.51 6.63 -13.55
N ASP A 99 -0.84 7.78 -13.36
CA ASP A 99 0.28 8.18 -14.19
C ASP A 99 1.49 7.26 -13.97
N GLU A 100 1.76 6.91 -12.71
CA GLU A 100 2.83 6.00 -12.31
C GLU A 100 2.53 4.55 -12.74
N LEU A 101 1.30 4.10 -12.57
CA LEU A 101 0.85 2.78 -13.03
C LEU A 101 1.00 2.64 -14.55
N LEU A 102 0.67 3.67 -15.31
CA LEU A 102 0.85 3.70 -16.77
C LEU A 102 2.33 3.72 -17.16
N ALA A 103 3.16 4.49 -16.47
CA ALA A 103 4.62 4.48 -16.68
C ALA A 103 5.20 3.08 -16.45
N GLY A 104 4.72 2.38 -15.42
CA GLY A 104 5.06 0.98 -15.12
C GLY A 104 4.72 0.00 -16.26
N LEU A 105 3.68 0.27 -17.05
CA LEU A 105 3.35 -0.59 -18.20
C LEU A 105 4.37 -0.47 -19.34
N VAL A 106 5.01 0.68 -19.49
CA VAL A 106 6.07 0.89 -20.51
C VAL A 106 7.35 0.18 -20.09
N THR A 107 7.66 0.16 -18.80
CA THR A 107 8.82 -0.56 -18.25
C THR A 107 8.63 -2.07 -18.20
N ARG A 108 7.39 -2.59 -18.19
CA ARG A 108 7.09 -4.04 -18.28
C ARG A 108 7.55 -4.73 -19.57
N GLY A 109 8.03 -4.01 -20.58
CA GLY A 109 8.78 -4.59 -21.70
C GLY A 109 10.20 -5.05 -21.32
N VAL A 110 10.68 -4.66 -20.14
CA VAL A 110 12.00 -4.96 -19.59
C VAL A 110 11.82 -5.54 -18.20
N ALA A 111 11.62 -6.86 -18.16
CA ALA A 111 11.47 -7.70 -16.95
C ALA A 111 10.23 -7.42 -16.07
N ASP A 112 9.81 -8.46 -15.36
CA ASP A 112 8.77 -8.45 -14.32
C ASP A 112 9.20 -7.59 -13.13
N ILE A 113 9.37 -6.29 -13.33
CA ILE A 113 9.69 -5.33 -12.27
C ILE A 113 8.36 -4.93 -11.64
N ASP A 114 8.20 -5.27 -10.36
CA ASP A 114 7.07 -4.82 -9.55
C ASP A 114 7.07 -3.27 -9.56
N PRO A 115 5.97 -2.59 -9.94
CA PRO A 115 5.88 -1.13 -9.94
C PRO A 115 6.14 -0.47 -8.57
N PHE A 116 6.10 -1.26 -7.49
CA PHE A 116 6.45 -0.83 -6.13
C PHE A 116 7.92 -1.10 -5.76
N ASP A 117 8.70 -1.71 -6.65
CA ASP A 117 10.11 -2.02 -6.49
C ASP A 117 10.93 -0.90 -7.14
N ASP A 118 11.25 0.16 -6.37
CA ASP A 118 12.14 1.22 -6.82
C ASP A 118 13.58 0.68 -6.89
N GLU A 119 13.90 -0.05 -7.96
CA GLU A 119 15.22 -0.65 -8.23
C GLU A 119 16.38 0.38 -8.16
N ARG A 120 16.08 1.68 -8.18
CA ARG A 120 17.09 2.74 -8.16
C ARG A 120 17.77 2.92 -6.81
N ASP A 121 17.22 2.38 -5.73
CA ASP A 121 17.80 2.49 -4.38
C ASP A 121 18.05 1.13 -3.69
N TYR A 122 17.82 0.00 -4.37
CA TYR A 122 18.30 -1.29 -3.89
C TYR A 122 19.81 -1.37 -4.08
N LYS A 123 20.55 -0.99 -3.03
CA LYS A 123 21.88 -1.59 -2.84
C LYS A 123 21.66 -3.10 -2.80
N PRO A 124 22.32 -3.89 -3.67
CA PRO A 124 22.24 -5.34 -3.60
C PRO A 124 22.48 -5.74 -2.14
N ILE A 125 21.49 -6.35 -1.51
CA ILE A 125 21.68 -6.79 -0.14
C ILE A 125 22.75 -7.86 -0.24
N ALA A 126 23.93 -7.60 0.31
CA ALA A 126 25.04 -8.52 0.18
C ALA A 126 24.62 -9.88 0.73
N GLY A 127 25.00 -10.94 0.03
CA GLY A 127 24.78 -12.30 0.51
C GLY A 127 25.39 -12.49 1.91
N PRO A 128 24.88 -13.45 2.70
CA PRO A 128 25.31 -13.63 4.07
C PRO A 128 26.82 -13.89 4.16
N ASP A 129 27.50 -13.16 5.06
CA ASP A 129 28.91 -13.40 5.38
C ASP A 129 29.02 -14.72 6.17
N ALA A 130 29.23 -15.80 5.43
CA ALA A 130 29.31 -17.14 5.98
C ALA A 130 30.43 -17.30 7.01
N ASP A 131 31.52 -16.54 6.89
CA ASP A 131 32.65 -16.64 7.82
C ASP A 131 32.39 -15.86 9.10
N ALA A 132 31.76 -14.68 9.01
CA ALA A 132 31.27 -13.96 10.18
C ALA A 132 30.19 -14.75 10.95
N ILE A 133 29.27 -15.43 10.23
CA ILE A 133 28.26 -16.29 10.85
C ILE A 133 28.92 -17.47 11.58
N LYS A 134 29.88 -18.15 10.95
CA LYS A 134 30.63 -19.24 11.61
C LYS A 134 31.41 -18.75 12.83
N ALA A 135 32.00 -17.56 12.76
CA ALA A 135 32.70 -16.95 13.89
C ALA A 135 31.73 -16.73 15.07
N ARG A 136 30.55 -16.14 14.82
CA ARG A 136 29.52 -15.97 15.87
C ARG A 136 28.96 -17.28 16.40
N LEU A 137 28.81 -18.30 15.57
CA LEU A 137 28.41 -19.63 16.04
C LEU A 137 29.44 -20.23 17.01
N ARG A 138 30.74 -20.05 16.76
CA ARG A 138 31.78 -20.50 17.69
C ARG A 138 31.73 -19.75 19.01
N GLU A 139 31.48 -18.44 18.97
CA GLU A 139 31.32 -17.63 20.17
C GLU A 139 30.10 -18.05 20.99
N MET A 140 28.95 -18.31 20.35
CA MET A 140 27.75 -18.83 21.03
C MET A 140 27.99 -20.20 21.67
N VAL A 141 28.78 -21.07 21.03
CA VAL A 141 29.17 -22.36 21.62
C VAL A 141 30.08 -22.15 22.83
N ALA A 142 31.03 -21.21 22.76
CA ALA A 142 31.88 -20.87 23.90
C ALA A 142 31.08 -20.28 25.07
N GLU A 143 30.10 -19.41 24.78
CA GLU A 143 29.16 -18.89 25.78
C GLU A 143 28.32 -20.00 26.41
N ALA A 144 27.83 -20.97 25.61
CA ALA A 144 27.11 -22.13 26.13
C ALA A 144 27.97 -22.96 27.09
N VAL A 145 29.25 -23.19 26.75
CA VAL A 145 30.20 -23.88 27.64
C VAL A 145 30.42 -23.09 28.93
N ASN A 146 30.62 -21.77 28.84
CA ASN A 146 30.75 -20.90 30.02
C ASN A 146 29.50 -20.92 30.90
N ASN A 147 28.32 -21.13 30.30
CA ASN A 147 27.04 -21.27 31.00
C ASN A 147 26.74 -22.70 31.48
N GLY A 148 27.71 -23.62 31.42
CA GLY A 148 27.61 -24.97 32.00
C GLY A 148 27.33 -26.09 31.01
N PHE A 149 27.42 -25.84 29.70
CA PHE A 149 27.36 -26.92 28.71
C PHE A 149 28.63 -27.79 28.75
N PRO A 150 28.53 -29.13 28.61
CA PRO A 150 29.70 -30.01 28.66
C PRO A 150 30.74 -29.69 27.57
N THR A 151 31.96 -29.35 27.98
CA THR A 151 33.07 -29.01 27.07
C THR A 151 33.39 -30.15 26.10
N GLU A 152 33.26 -31.40 26.53
CA GLU A 152 33.52 -32.60 25.70
C GLU A 152 32.58 -32.69 24.48
N ARG A 153 31.43 -32.01 24.52
CA ARG A 153 30.40 -32.03 23.46
C ARG A 153 30.33 -30.72 22.67
N SER A 154 31.23 -29.76 22.92
CA SER A 154 31.20 -28.45 22.26
C SER A 154 31.32 -28.55 20.74
N GLU A 155 32.16 -29.46 20.25
CA GLU A 155 32.33 -29.73 18.82
C GLU A 155 31.08 -30.36 18.19
N GLU A 156 30.39 -31.25 18.92
CA GLU A 156 29.13 -31.85 18.48
C GLU A 156 28.03 -30.77 18.36
N LEU A 157 27.98 -29.86 19.34
CA LEU A 157 27.05 -28.73 19.35
C LEU A 157 27.32 -27.79 18.15
N TYR A 158 28.58 -27.45 17.90
CA TYR A 158 28.96 -26.63 16.75
C TYR A 158 28.61 -27.32 15.42
N ALA A 159 28.86 -28.63 15.29
CA ALA A 159 28.52 -29.39 14.09
C ALA A 159 27.01 -29.41 13.82
N ILE A 160 26.17 -29.52 14.86
CA ILE A 160 24.71 -29.46 14.72
C ILE A 160 24.26 -28.04 14.34
N ALA A 161 24.76 -27.02 15.03
CA ALA A 161 24.37 -25.64 14.78
C ALA A 161 24.76 -25.17 13.37
N SER A 162 25.92 -25.59 12.88
CA SER A 162 26.45 -25.24 11.55
C SER A 162 25.88 -26.08 10.40
N LYS A 163 25.14 -27.17 10.69
CA LYS A 163 24.64 -28.12 9.68
C LYS A 163 23.64 -27.52 8.69
N ARG A 164 22.86 -26.55 9.12
CA ARG A 164 21.83 -25.90 8.31
C ARG A 164 22.19 -24.43 8.15
N ASP A 165 22.01 -23.93 6.93
CA ASP A 165 22.16 -22.51 6.64
C ASP A 165 20.89 -21.75 7.09
N ILE A 166 20.75 -21.54 8.39
CA ILE A 166 19.57 -20.90 9.01
C ILE A 166 19.93 -19.67 9.84
N TRP A 167 21.22 -19.36 9.98
CA TRP A 167 21.71 -18.29 10.85
C TRP A 167 21.99 -17.03 10.06
N ARG A 168 21.49 -15.90 10.55
CA ARG A 168 21.69 -14.58 9.93
C ARG A 168 22.13 -13.58 10.98
N LEU A 169 23.15 -12.78 10.65
CA LEU A 169 23.58 -11.66 11.48
C LEU A 169 22.78 -10.38 11.16
N GLN A 170 22.32 -10.27 9.91
CA GLN A 170 21.50 -9.20 9.38
C GLN A 170 20.57 -9.80 8.32
N ILE A 171 19.48 -9.09 8.00
CA ILE A 171 18.59 -9.49 6.90
C ILE A 171 19.39 -9.35 5.60
N SER A 172 19.62 -10.47 4.91
CA SER A 172 20.42 -10.56 3.67
C SER A 172 19.57 -11.03 2.48
N ASP A 173 20.09 -10.87 1.25
CA ASP A 173 19.52 -11.50 0.05
C ASP A 173 19.78 -13.02 0.08
N ASP A 174 18.94 -13.72 0.84
CA ASP A 174 18.97 -15.16 0.88
C ASP A 174 18.36 -15.75 -0.38
N PRO A 175 18.95 -16.81 -0.93
CA PRO A 175 18.35 -17.48 -2.08
C PRO A 175 16.93 -17.93 -1.71
N PRO A 176 15.98 -17.85 -2.66
CA PRO A 176 14.62 -18.32 -2.43
C PRO A 176 14.62 -19.72 -1.82
N ALA A 177 13.68 -19.97 -0.91
CA ALA A 177 13.51 -21.28 -0.33
C ALA A 177 13.44 -22.33 -1.44
N ARG A 178 14.28 -23.38 -1.37
CA ARG A 178 14.31 -24.48 -2.34
C ARG A 178 13.10 -25.40 -2.14
N LEU A 179 11.92 -24.85 -2.32
CA LEU A 179 10.65 -25.54 -2.26
C LEU A 179 10.13 -25.69 -3.70
N PRO A 180 9.56 -26.85 -4.05
CA PRO A 180 8.84 -26.98 -5.31
C PRO A 180 7.73 -25.92 -5.36
N PRO A 181 7.51 -25.26 -6.52
CA PRO A 181 6.49 -24.23 -6.65
C PRO A 181 5.12 -24.74 -6.20
N PHE A 182 4.43 -23.94 -5.39
CA PHE A 182 3.07 -24.25 -4.98
C PHE A 182 2.15 -24.18 -6.21
N THR A 183 1.61 -25.33 -6.62
CA THR A 183 0.69 -25.39 -7.76
C THR A 183 -0.74 -25.17 -7.27
N ILE A 184 -1.29 -23.99 -7.53
CA ILE A 184 -2.71 -23.72 -7.27
C ILE A 184 -3.52 -24.38 -8.39
N ARG A 185 -4.46 -25.25 -8.01
CA ARG A 185 -5.48 -25.77 -8.93
C ARG A 185 -6.81 -25.15 -8.55
N LEU A 186 -7.49 -24.55 -9.53
CA LEU A 186 -8.88 -24.16 -9.37
C LEU A 186 -9.72 -25.41 -9.08
N LYS A 187 -10.71 -25.26 -8.20
CA LYS A 187 -11.71 -26.31 -8.00
C LYS A 187 -12.57 -26.41 -9.27
N ASP A 188 -13.02 -27.62 -9.57
CA ASP A 188 -13.94 -27.84 -10.69
C ASP A 188 -15.19 -26.95 -10.53
N GLY A 189 -15.49 -26.19 -11.58
CA GLY A 189 -16.62 -25.23 -11.60
C GLY A 189 -16.32 -23.85 -11.03
N ALA A 190 -15.05 -23.49 -10.81
CA ALA A 190 -14.68 -22.10 -10.50
C ALA A 190 -14.92 -21.19 -11.71
N GLU A 191 -15.81 -20.20 -11.55
CA GLU A 191 -16.03 -19.12 -12.52
C GLU A 191 -15.30 -17.83 -12.09
N PRO A 192 -14.92 -16.94 -13.03
CA PRO A 192 -14.13 -15.73 -12.79
C PRO A 192 -14.81 -14.69 -11.88
#